data_AF-A0A8S3Q4N5-F1
#
_entry.id   AF-A0A8S3Q4N5-F1
#
_cell.length_a   1.000
_cell.length_b   1.000
_cell.length_c   1.000
_cell.angle_alpha   90.00
_cell.angle_beta   90.00
_cell.angle_gamma   90.00
#
_symmetry.space_group_name_H-M   'P 1'
#
loop_
_entity.id
_entity.type
_entity.pdbx_description
1 polymer ?
#
loop_
_entity_poly.entity_id
_entity_poly.type
_entity_poly.pdbx_seq_one_letter_code
_entity_poly.pdbx_strand_id
1 'polypeptide(L)'
;MNINQTISMRKNQKYRNRGIAESRLQKSPTDEVLNELSRRLGNCVIQLGIELGLNFSSIEESMYRFPKDMYGQIYDILKKWKQQTSIRPTIHRLMMALQRVDSGGLSFRVKYK
;
A
#
# COMPACT_ATOMS: atom_id res chain seq x y z
N MET A 1 28.17 -29.86 33.17
CA MET A 1 27.20 -29.80 32.05
C MET A 1 26.75 -28.36 31.89
N ASN A 2 26.98 -27.77 30.72
CA ASN A 2 26.92 -26.32 30.49
C ASN A 2 25.55 -25.89 29.95
N ILE A 3 24.85 -25.05 30.70
CA ILE A 3 23.44 -24.62 30.49
C ILE A 3 23.29 -23.73 29.23
N ASN A 4 24.40 -23.33 28.62
CA ASN A 4 24.44 -22.40 27.49
C ASN A 4 24.09 -23.05 26.13
N GLN A 5 24.05 -24.37 26.02
CA GLN A 5 23.67 -25.03 24.76
C GLN A 5 22.15 -25.11 24.54
N THR A 6 21.34 -25.12 25.62
CA THR A 6 19.89 -25.27 25.53
C THR A 6 19.17 -23.97 25.14
N ILE A 7 19.78 -22.80 25.38
CA ILE A 7 19.21 -21.49 25.04
C ILE A 7 19.37 -21.18 23.53
N SER A 8 20.36 -21.78 22.87
CA SER A 8 20.62 -21.56 21.45
C SER A 8 19.53 -22.16 20.54
N MET A 9 18.91 -23.28 20.94
CA MET A 9 17.86 -23.92 20.12
C MET A 9 16.46 -23.31 20.26
N ARG A 10 16.16 -22.58 21.34
CA ARG A 10 14.85 -21.89 21.49
C ARG A 10 14.77 -20.55 20.78
N LYS A 11 15.90 -19.93 20.41
CA LYS A 11 15.91 -18.67 19.64
C LYS A 11 15.70 -18.87 18.13
N ASN A 12 15.85 -20.09 17.61
CA ASN A 12 15.70 -20.39 16.18
C ASN A 12 14.27 -20.68 15.72
N GLN A 13 13.29 -20.77 16.61
CA GLN A 13 11.89 -20.98 16.21
C GLN A 13 11.14 -19.67 15.91
N LYS A 14 11.66 -18.51 16.37
CA LYS A 14 11.01 -17.20 16.21
C LYS A 14 11.23 -16.56 14.82
N TYR A 15 12.12 -17.12 14.00
CA TYR A 15 12.44 -16.60 12.66
C TYR A 15 11.81 -17.38 11.51
N ARG A 16 11.21 -18.55 11.75
CA ARG A 16 10.53 -19.33 10.69
C ARG A 16 9.22 -18.73 10.19
N ASN A 17 8.60 -17.81 10.94
CA ASN A 17 7.34 -17.15 10.53
C ASN A 17 7.52 -15.86 9.71
N ARG A 18 8.75 -15.35 9.51
CA ARG A 18 8.97 -14.11 8.74
C ARG A 18 8.93 -14.32 7.22
N GLY A 19 9.38 -15.47 6.71
CA GLY A 19 9.41 -15.74 5.26
C GLY A 19 8.03 -15.85 4.59
N ILE A 20 7.00 -16.27 5.34
CA ILE A 20 5.62 -16.35 4.82
C ILE A 20 5.00 -14.95 4.68
N ALA A 21 5.34 -14.01 5.55
CA ALA A 21 4.86 -12.64 5.48
C ALA A 21 5.51 -11.86 4.33
N GLU A 22 6.84 -12.00 4.15
CA GLU A 22 7.57 -11.34 3.07
C GLU A 22 7.10 -11.78 1.69
N SER A 23 6.84 -13.07 1.49
CA SER A 23 6.30 -13.56 0.19
C SER A 23 4.93 -13.00 -0.15
N ARG A 24 4.08 -12.74 0.86
CA ARG A 24 2.76 -12.10 0.67
C ARG A 24 2.91 -10.64 0.29
N LEU A 25 3.87 -9.92 0.86
CA LEU A 25 4.12 -8.50 0.56
C LEU A 25 4.62 -8.26 -0.87
N GLN A 26 5.24 -9.27 -1.50
CA GLN A 26 5.69 -9.20 -2.90
C GLN A 26 4.60 -9.57 -3.92
N LYS A 27 3.40 -9.95 -3.47
CA LYS A 27 2.26 -10.19 -4.36
C LYS A 27 1.65 -8.87 -4.83
N SER A 28 1.01 -8.92 -5.99
CA SER A 28 0.20 -7.80 -6.47
C SER A 28 -1.12 -7.74 -5.70
N PRO A 29 -1.59 -6.55 -5.29
CA PRO A 29 -2.89 -6.42 -4.64
C PRO A 29 -4.03 -6.82 -5.59
N THR A 30 -5.04 -7.48 -5.05
CA THR A 30 -6.23 -7.84 -5.81
C THR A 30 -7.12 -6.61 -6.00
N ASP A 31 -8.05 -6.67 -6.97
CA ASP A 31 -8.94 -5.55 -7.24
C ASP A 31 -9.88 -5.27 -6.06
N GLU A 32 -10.24 -6.30 -5.29
CA GLU A 32 -11.02 -6.18 -4.05
C GLU A 32 -10.24 -5.38 -3.00
N VAL A 33 -8.94 -5.64 -2.86
CA VAL A 33 -8.07 -4.88 -1.94
C VAL A 33 -7.99 -3.41 -2.36
N LEU A 34 -7.81 -3.15 -3.66
CA LEU A 34 -7.75 -1.77 -4.16
C LEU A 34 -9.09 -1.03 -3.97
N ASN A 35 -10.20 -1.73 -4.20
CA ASN A 35 -11.55 -1.22 -4.03
C ASN A 35 -11.88 -0.89 -2.56
N GLU A 36 -11.47 -1.75 -1.63
CA GLU A 36 -11.67 -1.50 -0.21
C GLU A 36 -10.78 -0.36 0.29
N LEU A 37 -9.54 -0.28 -0.20
CA LEU A 37 -8.63 0.81 0.15
C LEU A 37 -9.16 2.15 -0.34
N SER A 38 -9.65 2.27 -1.57
CA SER A 38 -10.15 3.54 -2.09
C SER A 38 -11.33 4.13 -1.31
N ARG A 39 -12.10 3.29 -0.59
CA ARG A 39 -13.18 3.74 0.30
C ARG A 39 -12.69 4.29 1.63
N ARG A 40 -11.47 3.92 2.04
CA ARG A 40 -10.87 4.31 3.33
C ARG A 40 -9.95 5.52 3.18
N LEU A 41 -9.46 5.76 1.97
CA LEU A 41 -8.56 6.87 1.68
C LEU A 41 -9.36 8.16 1.52
N GLY A 42 -8.90 9.22 2.19
CA GLY A 42 -9.48 10.56 2.08
C GLY A 42 -9.06 11.26 0.79
N ASN A 43 -9.17 12.59 0.78
CA ASN A 43 -8.74 13.41 -0.35
C ASN A 43 -7.20 13.44 -0.49
N CYS A 44 -6.64 12.39 -1.08
CA CYS A 44 -5.20 12.23 -1.27
C CYS A 44 -4.83 11.77 -2.70
N VAL A 45 -5.72 11.93 -3.68
CA VAL A 45 -5.57 11.39 -5.04
C VAL A 45 -4.26 11.83 -5.70
N ILE A 46 -3.94 13.12 -5.61
CA ILE A 46 -2.74 13.70 -6.23
C ILE A 46 -1.48 13.14 -5.55
N GLN A 47 -1.39 13.25 -4.22
CA GLN A 47 -0.22 12.78 -3.47
C GLN A 47 -0.01 11.28 -3.65
N LEU A 48 -1.09 10.49 -3.61
CA LEU A 48 -1.02 9.05 -3.83
C LEU A 48 -0.53 8.72 -5.23
N GLY A 49 -1.03 9.39 -6.27
CA GLY A 49 -0.57 9.21 -7.64
C GLY A 49 0.93 9.47 -7.80
N ILE A 50 1.43 10.55 -7.19
CA ILE A 50 2.85 10.90 -7.18
C ILE A 50 3.69 9.82 -6.49
N GLU A 51 3.29 9.39 -5.28
CA GLU A 51 4.04 8.37 -4.52
C GLU A 51 4.04 6.99 -5.20
N LEU A 52 3.01 6.70 -5.99
CA LEU A 52 2.93 5.49 -6.82
C LEU A 52 3.74 5.60 -8.12
N GLY A 53 4.25 6.79 -8.47
CA GLY A 53 5.03 7.02 -9.68
C GLY A 53 4.18 7.20 -10.94
N LEU A 54 2.93 7.64 -10.80
CA LEU A 54 2.13 8.08 -11.94
C LEU A 54 2.58 9.48 -12.39
N ASN A 55 2.47 9.75 -13.69
CA ASN A 55 2.67 11.10 -14.20
C ASN A 55 1.43 11.98 -13.93
N PHE A 56 1.63 13.30 -13.93
CA PHE A 56 0.56 14.27 -13.66
C PHE A 56 -0.63 14.13 -14.63
N SER A 57 -0.38 13.92 -15.92
CA SER A 57 -1.46 13.77 -16.91
C SER A 57 -2.40 12.58 -16.59
N SER A 58 -1.83 11.47 -16.11
CA SER A 58 -2.62 10.29 -15.71
C SER A 58 -3.45 10.56 -14.46
N ILE A 59 -2.94 11.40 -13.55
CA ILE A 59 -3.63 11.81 -12.32
C ILE A 59 -4.79 12.75 -12.67
N GLU A 60 -4.52 13.76 -13.49
CA GLU A 60 -5.53 14.73 -13.95
C GLU A 60 -6.66 14.04 -14.71
N GLU A 61 -6.34 13.05 -15.56
CA GLU A 61 -7.35 12.26 -16.26
C GLU A 61 -8.28 11.52 -15.27
N SER A 62 -7.75 10.95 -14.19
CA SER A 62 -8.57 10.32 -13.14
C SER A 62 -9.51 11.34 -12.48
N MET A 63 -9.00 12.54 -12.19
CA MET A 63 -9.80 13.63 -11.61
C MET A 63 -10.88 14.12 -12.58
N TYR A 64 -10.55 14.24 -13.86
CA TYR A 64 -11.49 14.66 -14.90
C TYR A 64 -12.59 13.62 -15.14
N ARG A 65 -12.25 12.32 -15.14
CA ARG A 65 -13.20 11.22 -15.32
C ARG A 65 -14.17 11.10 -14.13
N PHE A 66 -13.74 11.46 -12.93
CA PHE A 66 -14.50 11.31 -11.68
C PHE A 66 -14.55 12.61 -10.86
N PRO A 67 -15.09 13.73 -11.38
CA PRO A 67 -14.84 15.08 -10.82
C PRO A 67 -15.37 15.30 -9.39
N LYS A 68 -16.38 14.54 -8.96
CA LYS A 68 -16.97 14.61 -7.61
C LYS A 68 -16.90 13.29 -6.85
N ASP A 69 -16.37 12.24 -7.48
CA ASP A 69 -16.27 10.91 -6.90
C ASP A 69 -14.83 10.63 -6.48
N MET A 70 -14.48 11.06 -5.26
CA MET A 70 -13.14 10.84 -4.70
C MET A 70 -12.78 9.36 -4.62
N TYR A 71 -13.76 8.48 -4.35
CA TYR A 71 -13.53 7.04 -4.34
C TYR A 71 -13.16 6.53 -5.74
N GLY A 72 -13.91 6.96 -6.76
CA GLY A 72 -13.65 6.65 -8.17
C GLY A 72 -12.28 7.14 -8.62
N GLN A 73 -11.90 8.36 -8.24
CA GLN A 73 -10.57 8.91 -8.49
C GLN A 73 -9.46 8.03 -7.89
N ILE A 74 -9.54 7.70 -6.60
CA ILE A 74 -8.53 6.90 -5.91
C ILE A 74 -8.46 5.49 -6.49
N TYR A 75 -9.61 4.87 -6.78
CA TYR A 75 -9.64 3.53 -7.35
C TYR A 75 -9.01 3.49 -8.75
N ASP A 76 -9.27 4.51 -9.58
CA ASP A 76 -8.68 4.64 -10.92
C ASP A 76 -7.15 4.82 -10.84
N ILE A 77 -6.66 5.64 -9.91
CA ILE A 77 -5.21 5.79 -9.64
C ILE A 77 -4.57 4.46 -9.26
N LEU A 78 -5.19 3.71 -8.34
CA LEU A 78 -4.68 2.41 -7.90
C LEU A 78 -4.68 1.38 -9.04
N LYS A 79 -5.70 1.41 -9.91
CA LYS A 79 -5.75 0.57 -11.11
C LYS A 79 -4.67 0.94 -12.12
N LYS A 80 -4.50 2.22 -12.42
CA LYS A 80 -3.45 2.74 -13.31
C LYS A 80 -2.07 2.32 -12.82
N TRP A 81 -1.80 2.48 -11.53
CA TRP A 81 -0.54 2.03 -10.91
C TRP A 81 -0.34 0.52 -11.06
N LYS A 82 -1.37 -0.30 -10.80
CA LYS A 82 -1.30 -1.75 -10.97
C LYS A 82 -1.06 -2.18 -12.43
N GLN A 83 -1.47 -1.36 -13.40
CA GLN A 83 -1.29 -1.63 -14.82
C GLN A 83 0.04 -1.11 -15.38
N GLN A 84 0.82 -0.33 -14.60
CA GLN A 84 2.13 0.12 -15.04
C GLN A 84 3.09 -1.06 -15.25
N THR A 85 3.78 -1.06 -16.39
CA THR A 85 4.74 -2.11 -16.76
C THR A 85 6.16 -1.81 -16.25
N SER A 86 6.45 -0.55 -15.94
CA SER A 86 7.79 -0.10 -15.51
C SER A 86 8.18 -0.61 -14.13
N ILE A 87 7.21 -0.81 -13.23
CA ILE A 87 7.49 -1.25 -11.87
C ILE A 87 6.45 -2.24 -11.39
N ARG A 88 6.92 -3.36 -10.84
CA ARG A 88 6.04 -4.39 -10.28
C ARG A 88 5.16 -3.81 -9.15
N PRO A 89 3.82 -3.88 -9.27
CA PRO A 89 2.92 -3.34 -8.26
C PRO A 89 2.75 -4.36 -7.14
N THR A 90 3.48 -4.21 -6.04
CA THR A 90 3.42 -5.11 -4.88
C THR A 90 2.72 -4.47 -3.69
N ILE A 91 2.14 -5.30 -2.82
CA ILE A 91 1.54 -4.85 -1.55
C ILE A 91 2.54 -4.02 -0.73
N HIS A 92 3.82 -4.43 -0.69
CA HIS A 92 4.88 -3.67 -0.03
C HIS A 92 5.00 -2.23 -0.55
N ARG A 93 5.04 -2.06 -1.88
CA ARG A 93 5.18 -0.73 -2.49
C ARG A 93 3.94 0.15 -2.22
N LEU A 94 2.75 -0.45 -2.27
CA LEU A 94 1.52 0.25 -1.92
C LEU A 94 1.54 0.73 -0.46
N MET A 95 1.96 -0.13 0.47
CA MET A 95 2.09 0.25 1.89
C MET A 95 3.07 1.42 2.09
N MET A 96 4.22 1.39 1.42
CA MET A 96 5.20 2.47 1.49
C MET A 96 4.65 3.79 0.93
N ALA A 97 3.93 3.75 -0.19
CA ALA A 97 3.28 4.94 -0.74
C ALA A 97 2.23 5.51 0.23
N LEU A 98 1.38 4.65 0.79
CA LEU A 98 0.37 5.06 1.77
C LEU A 98 1.00 5.66 3.05
N GLN A 99 2.09 5.08 3.54
CA GLN A 99 2.80 5.62 4.70
C GLN A 99 3.37 7.02 4.42
N ARG A 100 3.86 7.28 3.21
CA ARG A 100 4.36 8.61 2.82
C ARG A 100 3.24 9.63 2.66
N VAL A 101 2.10 9.22 2.12
CA VAL A 101 0.89 10.06 2.07
C VAL A 101 0.45 10.48 3.47
N ASP A 102 0.45 9.55 4.44
CA ASP A 102 0.09 9.84 5.84
C ASP A 102 1.13 10.77 6.51
N SER A 103 2.41 10.44 6.35
CA SER A 103 3.53 11.18 6.93
C SER A 103 3.70 12.58 6.32
N GLY A 104 3.24 12.78 5.09
CA GLY A 104 3.25 14.05 4.37
C GLY A 104 2.19 15.07 4.82
N GLY A 105 1.35 14.73 5.82
CA GLY A 105 0.47 15.71 6.48
C GLY A 105 -1.04 15.50 6.26
N LEU A 106 -1.48 14.40 5.65
CA LEU A 106 -2.90 14.03 5.62
C LEU A 106 -3.14 12.90 6.61
N SER A 107 -3.18 13.25 7.90
CA SER A 107 -3.57 12.35 8.98
C SER A 107 -4.86 11.63 8.59
N PHE A 108 -4.80 10.30 8.43
CA PHE A 108 -5.99 9.46 8.37
C PHE A 108 -6.69 9.55 9.73
N ARG A 109 -7.48 10.62 9.92
CA ARG A 109 -8.33 10.79 11.10
C ARG A 109 -9.46 9.77 11.02
N VAL A 110 -9.15 8.57 11.48
CA VAL A 110 -10.16 7.57 11.84
C VAL A 110 -10.94 8.15 13.02
N LYS A 111 -12.09 8.77 12.73
CA LYS A 111 -13.05 9.14 13.77
C LYS A 111 -13.69 7.85 14.27
N TYR A 112 -13.19 7.32 15.37
CA TYR A 112 -13.97 6.38 16.17
C TYR A 112 -15.16 7.15 16.78
N LYS A 113 -16.38 6.74 16.45
CA LYS A 113 -17.59 7.05 17.21
C LYS A 113 -17.91 5.86 18.09
#